data_AF-A0A4R7S157-F1
#
_entry.id   AF-A0A4R7S157-F1
#
_cell.length_a   1.000
_cell.length_b   1.000
_cell.length_c   1.000
_cell.angle_alpha   90.00
_cell.angle_beta   90.00
_cell.angle_gamma   90.00
#
_symmetry.space_group_name_H-M   'P 1'
#
loop_
_entity.id
_entity.type
_entity.pdbx_description
1 polymer ?
#
loop_
_entity_poly.entity_id
_entity_poly.type
_entity_poly.pdbx_seq_one_letter_code
_entity_poly.pdbx_strand_id
1 'polypeptide(L)'
;MLRYPLQDMVFVREHREDKASKAVTRARRAVVEAEENLVTKQKTLADFTHWRIAEEERLIQSIMRKPVKLGEITDLRLEISAMRERELDFMDQVHKAEGELDRAREELEEAKLAYKKATQELEKLMEHREAWQLEQNHEAERNADLELEDFIGPQNSDLDLHPENTRYEFN
;
A
#
# COMPACT_ATOMS: atom_id res chain seq x y z
N MET A 1 27.78 -18.46 12.87
CA MET A 1 26.73 -18.41 11.83
C MET A 1 27.17 -17.45 10.74
N LEU A 2 27.26 -17.92 9.49
CA LEU A 2 27.59 -17.05 8.35
C LEU A 2 26.46 -16.04 8.12
N ARG A 3 26.81 -14.79 7.86
CA ARG A 3 25.85 -13.74 7.51
C ARG A 3 25.41 -13.96 6.07
N TYR A 4 24.10 -13.91 5.83
CA TYR A 4 23.55 -14.02 4.48
C TYR A 4 24.13 -12.95 3.54
N PRO A 5 24.72 -13.31 2.38
CA PRO A 5 25.42 -12.37 1.51
C PRO A 5 24.55 -11.22 0.99
N LEU A 6 23.24 -11.43 0.83
CA LEU A 6 22.30 -10.41 0.33
C LEU A 6 21.49 -9.73 1.44
N GLN A 7 21.94 -9.79 2.69
CA GLN A 7 21.21 -9.22 3.84
C GLN A 7 20.90 -7.72 3.67
N ASP A 8 21.83 -6.94 3.11
CA ASP A 8 21.63 -5.50 2.89
C ASP A 8 20.57 -5.23 1.82
N MET A 9 20.47 -6.09 0.80
CA MET A 9 19.44 -6.01 -0.23
C MET A 9 18.05 -6.31 0.34
N VAL A 10 17.95 -7.28 1.25
CA VAL A 10 16.70 -7.58 1.97
C VAL A 10 16.22 -6.34 2.71
N PHE A 11 17.08 -5.70 3.50
CA PHE A 11 16.73 -4.48 4.25
C PHE A 11 16.23 -3.34 3.34
N VAL A 12 16.88 -3.13 2.20
CA VAL A 12 16.46 -2.12 1.22
C VAL A 12 15.08 -2.45 0.64
N ARG A 13 14.75 -3.73 0.41
CA ARG A 13 13.46 -4.15 -0.16
C ARG A 13 12.34 -4.12 0.87
N GLU A 14 12.62 -4.51 2.12
CA GLU A 14 11.71 -4.31 3.27
C GLU A 14 11.33 -2.83 3.39
N HIS A 15 12.31 -1.92 3.35
CA HIS A 15 12.02 -0.50 3.41
C HIS A 15 11.18 0.03 2.23
N ARG A 16 11.37 -0.53 1.03
CA ARG A 16 10.57 -0.17 -0.17
C ARG A 16 9.15 -0.68 -0.06
N GLU A 17 8.97 -1.90 0.44
CA GLU A 17 7.66 -2.51 0.72
C GLU A 17 6.91 -1.68 1.77
N ASP A 18 7.56 -1.34 2.89
CA ASP A 18 7.01 -0.48 3.94
C ASP A 18 6.57 0.88 3.39
N LYS A 19 7.40 1.49 2.55
CA LYS A 19 7.10 2.78 1.90
C LYS A 19 5.89 2.65 0.98
N ALA A 20 5.80 1.57 0.20
CA ALA A 20 4.67 1.32 -0.68
C ALA A 20 3.38 1.04 0.11
N SER A 21 3.46 0.29 1.22
CA SER A 21 2.35 0.04 2.15
C SER A 21 1.77 1.34 2.72
N LYS A 22 2.67 2.23 3.17
CA LYS A 22 2.30 3.58 3.64
C LYS A 22 1.68 4.42 2.54
N ALA A 23 2.18 4.31 1.30
CA ALA A 23 1.60 5.02 0.15
C ALA A 23 0.17 4.54 -0.15
N VAL A 24 -0.09 3.23 -0.13
CA VAL A 24 -1.45 2.66 -0.27
C VAL A 24 -2.37 3.19 0.82
N THR A 25 -1.91 3.20 2.07
CA THR A 25 -2.69 3.69 3.21
C THR A 25 -3.05 5.16 3.04
N ARG A 26 -2.10 6.00 2.58
CA ARG A 26 -2.34 7.41 2.30
C ARG A 26 -3.32 7.62 1.15
N ALA A 27 -3.13 6.93 0.03
CA ALA A 27 -4.02 7.03 -1.12
C ALA A 27 -5.45 6.59 -0.77
N ARG A 28 -5.61 5.56 0.06
CA ARG A 28 -6.93 5.12 0.52
C ARG A 28 -7.64 6.18 1.36
N ARG A 29 -6.91 6.91 2.21
CA ARG A 29 -7.47 8.04 2.96
C ARG A 29 -7.88 9.18 2.03
N ALA A 30 -7.07 9.49 1.02
CA ALA A 30 -7.39 10.51 0.03
C ALA A 30 -8.67 10.19 -0.75
N VAL A 31 -8.89 8.93 -1.11
CA VAL A 31 -10.16 8.49 -1.75
C VAL A 31 -11.35 8.75 -0.83
N VAL A 32 -11.26 8.36 0.45
CA VAL A 32 -12.36 8.58 1.41
C VAL A 32 -12.66 10.07 1.57
N GLU A 33 -11.63 10.91 1.72
CA GLU A 33 -11.78 12.35 1.83
C GLU A 33 -12.41 12.97 0.56
N ALA A 34 -12.00 12.51 -0.63
CA ALA A 34 -12.58 12.94 -1.89
C ALA A 34 -14.06 12.52 -2.03
N GLU A 35 -14.43 11.31 -1.57
CA GLU A 35 -15.82 10.84 -1.55
C GLU A 35 -16.67 11.69 -0.61
N GLU A 36 -16.17 11.99 0.60
CA GLU A 36 -16.87 12.86 1.57
C GLU A 36 -17.04 14.29 1.04
N ASN A 37 -16.02 14.83 0.38
CA ASN A 37 -16.09 16.15 -0.27
C ASN A 37 -17.14 16.14 -1.39
N LEU A 38 -17.14 15.13 -2.27
CA LEU A 38 -18.12 15.01 -3.34
C LEU A 38 -19.55 14.97 -2.80
N VAL A 39 -19.81 14.14 -1.79
CA VAL A 39 -21.13 14.07 -1.13
C VAL A 39 -21.54 15.43 -0.57
N THR A 40 -20.62 16.14 0.06
CA THR A 40 -20.88 17.48 0.61
C THR A 40 -21.23 18.50 -0.49
N LYS A 41 -20.51 18.48 -1.62
CA LYS A 41 -20.78 19.35 -2.76
C LYS A 41 -22.11 19.02 -3.45
N GLN A 42 -22.40 17.75 -3.65
CA GLN A 42 -23.67 17.29 -4.22
C GLN A 42 -24.86 17.69 -3.34
N LYS A 43 -24.72 17.56 -2.02
CA LYS A 43 -25.74 18.02 -1.07
C LYS A 43 -25.95 19.54 -1.15
N THR A 44 -24.85 20.30 -1.17
CA THR A 44 -24.92 21.77 -1.29
C THR A 44 -25.63 22.19 -2.57
N LEU A 45 -25.32 21.55 -3.71
CA LEU A 45 -26.00 21.79 -4.97
C LEU A 45 -27.49 21.44 -4.87
N ALA A 46 -27.85 20.27 -4.33
CA ALA A 46 -29.25 19.85 -4.19
C ALA A 46 -30.07 20.81 -3.31
N ASP A 47 -29.52 21.20 -2.16
CA ASP A 47 -30.13 22.15 -1.24
C ASP A 47 -30.32 23.52 -1.92
N PHE A 48 -29.31 23.99 -2.65
CA PHE A 48 -29.38 25.26 -3.38
C PHE A 48 -30.37 25.22 -4.55
N THR A 49 -30.37 24.15 -5.36
CA THR A 49 -31.32 23.97 -6.46
C THR A 49 -32.76 23.99 -5.95
N HIS A 50 -33.04 23.29 -4.85
CA HIS A 50 -34.37 23.29 -4.24
C HIS A 50 -34.80 24.69 -3.79
N TRP A 51 -33.92 25.39 -3.06
CA TRP A 51 -34.17 26.76 -2.62
C TRP A 51 -34.36 27.72 -3.80
N ARG A 52 -33.48 27.65 -4.80
CA ARG A 52 -33.50 28.52 -5.99
C ARG A 52 -34.80 28.41 -6.75
N ILE A 53 -35.32 27.20 -6.96
CA ILE A 53 -36.59 26.97 -7.66
C ILE A 53 -37.75 27.59 -6.88
N ALA A 54 -37.79 27.39 -5.56
CA ALA A 54 -38.84 27.96 -4.72
C ALA A 54 -38.77 29.49 -4.68
N GLU A 55 -37.57 30.05 -4.64
CA GLU A 55 -37.34 31.50 -4.61
C GLU A 55 -37.66 32.15 -5.97
N GLU A 56 -37.28 31.52 -7.07
CA GLU A 56 -37.64 31.96 -8.42
C GLU A 56 -39.17 32.03 -8.59
N GLU A 57 -39.89 30.98 -8.16
CA GLU A 57 -41.36 30.97 -8.18
C GLU A 57 -41.95 32.08 -7.29
N ARG A 58 -41.40 32.30 -6.09
CA ARG A 58 -41.83 33.37 -5.16
C ARG A 58 -41.66 34.76 -5.80
N LEU A 59 -40.51 35.00 -6.44
CA LEU A 59 -40.23 36.25 -7.14
C LEU A 59 -41.21 36.47 -8.28
N ILE A 60 -41.41 35.47 -9.15
CA ILE A 60 -42.36 35.55 -10.26
C ILE A 60 -43.78 35.82 -9.75
N GLN A 61 -44.24 35.08 -8.74
CA GLN A 61 -45.56 35.29 -8.14
C GLN A 61 -45.74 36.69 -7.54
N SER A 62 -44.67 37.32 -7.04
CA SER A 62 -44.74 38.63 -6.41
C SER A 62 -45.20 39.75 -7.37
N ILE A 63 -44.84 39.62 -8.66
CA ILE A 63 -45.18 40.57 -9.74
C ILE A 63 -46.41 40.15 -10.54
N MET A 64 -46.81 38.88 -10.45
CA MET A 64 -47.98 38.36 -11.17
C MET A 64 -49.26 39.08 -10.74
N ARG A 65 -50.07 39.48 -11.73
CA ARG A 65 -51.37 40.16 -11.54
C ARG A 65 -51.31 41.51 -10.83
N LYS A 66 -50.15 42.17 -10.81
CA LYS A 66 -49.97 43.54 -10.30
C LYS A 66 -49.46 44.47 -11.40
N PRO A 67 -49.85 45.76 -11.39
CA PRO A 67 -49.19 46.76 -12.21
C PRO A 67 -47.76 46.97 -11.67
N VAL A 68 -46.76 46.59 -12.46
CA VAL A 68 -45.33 46.74 -12.14
C VAL A 68 -44.64 47.61 -13.18
N LYS A 69 -43.60 48.33 -12.78
CA LYS A 69 -42.78 49.13 -13.70
C LYS A 69 -41.85 48.21 -14.50
N LEU A 70 -41.51 48.63 -15.71
CA LEU A 70 -40.55 47.87 -16.54
C LEU A 70 -39.20 47.66 -15.84
N GLY A 71 -38.72 48.63 -15.06
CA GLY A 71 -37.49 48.50 -14.27
C GLY A 71 -37.54 47.34 -13.26
N GLU A 72 -38.66 47.17 -12.57
CA GLU A 72 -38.84 46.10 -11.57
C GLU A 72 -38.80 44.71 -12.22
N ILE A 73 -39.30 44.58 -13.46
CA ILE A 73 -39.19 43.33 -14.23
C ILE A 73 -37.74 43.05 -14.62
N THR A 74 -36.99 44.08 -15.01
CA THR A 74 -35.57 43.95 -15.37
C THR A 74 -34.73 43.54 -14.17
N ASP A 75 -34.94 44.17 -13.01
CA ASP A 75 -34.21 43.87 -11.77
C ASP A 75 -34.46 42.42 -11.34
N LEU A 76 -35.72 41.96 -11.39
CA LEU A 76 -36.09 40.59 -11.05
C LEU A 76 -35.45 39.57 -12.01
N ARG A 77 -35.42 39.87 -13.31
CA ARG A 77 -34.71 39.01 -14.29
C ARG A 77 -33.22 38.90 -13.96
N LEU A 78 -32.59 40.02 -13.59
CA LEU A 78 -31.18 40.05 -13.21
C LEU A 78 -30.91 39.19 -11.96
N GLU A 79 -31.79 39.29 -10.97
CA GLU A 79 -31.72 38.48 -9.75
C GLU A 79 -31.86 36.97 -10.04
N ILE A 80 -32.85 36.57 -10.84
CA ILE A 80 -33.00 35.17 -11.28
C ILE A 80 -31.77 34.69 -12.04
N SER A 81 -31.24 35.51 -12.94
CA SER A 81 -30.02 35.20 -13.68
C SER A 81 -28.82 34.99 -12.75
N ALA A 82 -28.62 35.87 -11.76
CA ALA A 82 -27.55 35.73 -10.78
C ALA A 82 -27.69 34.47 -9.92
N MET A 83 -28.92 34.08 -9.55
CA MET A 83 -29.16 32.83 -8.83
C MET A 83 -28.83 31.60 -9.68
N ARG A 84 -29.17 31.61 -10.98
CA ARG A 84 -28.83 30.52 -11.91
C ARG A 84 -27.33 30.44 -12.18
N GLU A 85 -26.64 31.58 -12.28
CA GLU A 85 -25.18 31.60 -12.39
C GLU A 85 -24.51 30.97 -11.17
N ARG A 86 -24.99 31.29 -9.95
CA ARG A 86 -24.51 30.64 -8.73
C ARG A 86 -24.79 29.13 -8.69
N GLU A 87 -25.89 28.66 -9.28
CA GLU A 87 -26.15 27.22 -9.41
C GLU A 87 -25.08 26.55 -10.30
N LEU A 88 -24.69 27.20 -11.41
CA LEU A 88 -23.62 26.72 -12.28
C LEU A 88 -22.28 26.63 -11.52
N ASP A 89 -21.98 27.58 -10.63
CA ASP A 89 -20.78 27.52 -9.78
C ASP A 89 -20.78 26.29 -8.85
N PHE A 90 -21.95 25.90 -8.33
CA PHE A 90 -22.08 24.68 -7.52
C PHE A 90 -21.96 23.42 -8.38
N MET A 91 -22.51 23.42 -9.60
CA MET A 91 -22.34 22.32 -10.55
C MET A 91 -20.86 22.13 -10.92
N ASP A 92 -20.14 23.21 -11.21
CA ASP A 92 -18.70 23.15 -11.49
C ASP A 92 -17.89 22.63 -10.29
N GLN A 93 -18.26 23.01 -9.06
CA GLN A 93 -17.65 22.45 -7.85
C GLN A 93 -17.88 20.94 -7.70
N VAL A 94 -19.08 20.45 -8.04
CA VAL A 94 -19.37 19.01 -8.05
C VAL A 94 -18.49 18.31 -9.08
N HIS A 95 -18.43 18.82 -10.32
CA HIS A 95 -17.58 18.24 -11.36
C HIS A 95 -16.10 18.23 -11.00
N LYS A 96 -15.60 19.28 -10.34
CA LYS A 96 -14.23 19.31 -9.81
C LYS A 96 -14.01 18.23 -8.75
N ALA A 97 -14.94 18.05 -7.83
CA ALA A 97 -14.87 17.02 -6.80
C ALA A 97 -14.94 15.59 -7.40
N GLU A 98 -15.73 15.38 -8.46
CA GLU A 98 -15.75 14.12 -9.22
C GLU A 98 -14.37 13.83 -9.82
N GLY A 99 -13.77 14.82 -10.48
CA GLY A 99 -12.43 14.69 -11.05
C GLY A 99 -11.31 14.53 -10.01
N GLU A 100 -11.49 15.04 -8.78
CA GLU A 100 -10.59 14.76 -7.66
C GLU A 100 -10.72 13.30 -7.17
N LEU A 101 -11.95 12.80 -7.08
CA LEU A 101 -12.22 11.42 -6.69
C LEU A 101 -11.64 10.43 -7.69
N ASP A 102 -11.82 10.67 -9.00
CA ASP A 102 -11.28 9.81 -10.04
C ASP A 102 -9.75 9.76 -9.99
N ARG A 103 -9.09 10.91 -9.86
CA ARG A 103 -7.63 10.98 -9.68
C ARG A 103 -7.16 10.24 -8.42
N ALA A 104 -7.84 10.41 -7.28
CA ALA A 104 -7.49 9.72 -6.05
C ALA A 104 -7.63 8.20 -6.17
N ARG A 105 -8.62 7.72 -6.94
CA ARG A 105 -8.82 6.29 -7.23
C ARG A 105 -7.72 5.74 -8.12
N GLU A 106 -7.33 6.47 -9.16
CA GLU A 106 -6.19 6.11 -10.01
C GLU A 106 -4.90 6.00 -9.20
N GLU A 107 -4.60 7.00 -8.37
CA GLU A 107 -3.43 6.98 -7.48
C GLU A 107 -3.45 5.80 -6.50
N LEU A 108 -4.62 5.41 -6.00
CA LEU A 108 -4.77 4.24 -5.14
C LEU A 108 -4.44 2.95 -5.88
N GLU A 109 -4.91 2.79 -7.11
CA GLU A 109 -4.59 1.60 -7.93
C GLU A 109 -3.10 1.55 -8.27
N GLU A 110 -2.48 2.67 -8.64
CA GLU A 110 -1.04 2.74 -8.85
C GLU A 110 -0.25 2.37 -7.59
N ALA A 111 -0.66 2.89 -6.42
CA ALA A 111 -0.02 2.57 -5.15
C ALA A 111 -0.15 1.08 -4.81
N LYS A 112 -1.30 0.45 -5.07
CA LYS A 112 -1.51 -0.99 -4.87
C LYS A 112 -0.62 -1.83 -5.78
N LEU A 113 -0.50 -1.44 -7.05
CA LEU A 113 0.39 -2.12 -8.00
C LEU A 113 1.85 -2.00 -7.57
N ALA A 114 2.28 -0.81 -7.13
CA ALA A 114 3.63 -0.59 -6.62
C ALA A 114 3.92 -1.42 -5.36
N TYR A 115 2.95 -1.50 -4.44
CA TYR A 115 3.04 -2.34 -3.24
C TYR A 115 3.17 -3.81 -3.60
N LYS A 116 2.27 -4.34 -4.44
CA LYS A 116 2.33 -5.73 -4.91
C LYS A 116 3.69 -6.07 -5.53
N LYS A 117 4.24 -5.18 -6.35
CA LYS A 117 5.57 -5.37 -6.95
C LYS A 117 6.67 -5.40 -5.88
N ALA A 118 6.63 -4.48 -4.91
CA ALA A 118 7.61 -4.44 -3.83
C ALA A 118 7.56 -5.71 -2.96
N THR A 119 6.36 -6.19 -2.63
CA THR A 119 6.17 -7.46 -1.89
C THR A 119 6.74 -8.64 -2.67
N GLN A 120 6.42 -8.78 -3.96
CA GLN A 120 6.95 -9.87 -4.80
C GLN A 120 8.48 -9.84 -4.93
N GLU A 121 9.09 -8.67 -4.98
CA GLU A 121 10.55 -8.53 -5.02
C GLU A 121 11.20 -8.91 -3.69
N LEU A 122 10.53 -8.63 -2.57
CA LEU A 122 10.99 -9.02 -1.23
C LEU A 122 10.84 -10.53 -1.01
N GLU A 123 9.69 -11.12 -1.35
CA GLU A 123 9.42 -12.56 -1.26
C GLU A 123 10.51 -13.38 -1.95
N LYS A 124 10.89 -13.01 -3.18
CA LYS A 124 11.98 -13.69 -3.91
C LYS A 124 13.31 -13.70 -3.16
N LEU A 125 13.63 -12.62 -2.45
CA LEU A 125 14.87 -12.54 -1.67
C LEU A 125 14.78 -13.33 -0.36
N MET A 126 13.59 -13.41 0.22
CA MET A 126 13.33 -14.25 1.38
C MET A 126 13.46 -15.73 1.04
N GLU A 127 12.85 -16.17 -0.07
CA GLU A 127 12.99 -17.54 -0.59
C GLU A 127 14.46 -17.91 -0.85
N HIS A 128 15.22 -17.02 -1.49
CA HIS A 128 16.65 -17.25 -1.71
C HIS A 128 17.44 -17.31 -0.39
N ARG A 129 17.09 -16.47 0.60
CA ARG A 129 17.73 -16.50 1.92
C ARG A 129 17.49 -17.83 2.63
N GLU A 130 16.27 -18.34 2.58
CA GLU A 130 15.91 -19.64 3.17
C GLU A 130 16.67 -20.78 2.50
N ALA A 131 16.71 -20.80 1.16
CA ALA A 131 17.47 -21.80 0.41
C ALA A 131 18.98 -21.75 0.74
N TRP A 132 19.55 -20.56 0.82
CA TRP A 132 20.95 -20.38 1.20
C TRP A 132 21.22 -20.86 2.63
N GLN A 133 20.34 -20.55 3.59
CA GLN A 133 20.48 -21.02 4.98
C GLN A 133 20.43 -22.54 5.07
N LEU A 134 19.54 -23.18 4.30
CA LEU A 134 19.46 -24.64 4.23
C LEU A 134 20.76 -25.26 3.70
N GLU A 135 21.32 -24.70 2.63
CA GLU A 135 22.59 -25.16 2.06
C GLU A 135 23.76 -25.00 3.03
N GLN A 136 23.83 -23.86 3.75
CA GLN A 136 24.86 -23.64 4.76
C GLN A 136 24.74 -24.60 5.95
N ASN A 137 23.52 -24.95 6.35
CA ASN A 137 23.31 -25.94 7.41
C ASN A 137 23.77 -27.33 6.95
N HIS A 138 23.41 -27.74 5.73
CA HIS A 138 23.84 -29.01 5.17
C HIS A 138 25.37 -29.07 4.97
N GLU A 139 26.00 -27.97 4.57
CA GLU A 139 27.46 -27.87 4.50
C GLU A 139 28.12 -28.01 5.87
N ALA A 140 27.58 -27.36 6.90
CA ALA A 140 28.07 -27.46 8.25
C ALA A 140 27.94 -28.89 8.81
N GLU A 141 26.82 -29.57 8.54
CA GLU A 141 26.62 -30.98 8.89
C GLU A 141 27.65 -31.88 8.20
N ARG A 142 27.82 -31.75 6.87
CA ARG A 142 28.85 -32.51 6.13
C ARG A 142 30.26 -32.29 6.66
N ASN A 143 30.60 -31.04 7.01
CA ASN A 143 31.92 -30.71 7.53
C ASN A 143 32.13 -31.27 8.94
N ALA A 144 31.10 -31.28 9.79
CA ALA A 144 31.16 -31.90 11.12
C ALA A 144 31.33 -33.42 11.03
N ASP A 145 30.67 -34.08 10.06
CA ASP A 145 30.85 -35.51 9.82
C ASP A 145 32.28 -35.85 9.37
N LEU A 146 32.85 -35.07 8.45
CA LEU A 146 34.25 -35.21 8.03
C LEU A 146 35.24 -35.00 9.18
N GLU A 147 35.02 -33.98 10.01
CA GLU A 147 35.86 -33.72 11.19
C GLU A 147 35.80 -34.90 12.20
N LEU A 148 34.65 -35.55 12.33
CA LEU A 148 34.49 -36.74 13.16
C LEU A 148 35.23 -37.95 12.57
N GLU A 149 35.14 -38.16 11.25
CA GLU A 149 35.87 -39.22 10.55
C GLU A 149 37.39 -39.04 10.65
N ASP A 150 37.89 -37.80 10.51
CA ASP A 150 39.31 -37.47 10.68
C ASP A 150 39.80 -37.69 12.12
N PHE A 151 38.94 -37.46 13.13
CA PHE A 151 39.24 -37.75 14.53
C PHE A 151 39.25 -39.26 14.84
N ILE A 152 38.44 -40.05 14.13
CA ILE A 152 38.31 -41.52 14.31
C ILE A 152 39.26 -42.30 13.38
N GLY A 153 39.89 -41.64 12.39
CA GLY A 153 40.96 -42.16 11.53
C GLY A 153 42.11 -42.81 12.31
N PRO A 154 42.88 -43.75 11.71
CA PRO A 154 43.35 -44.97 12.37
C PRO A 154 44.29 -44.69 13.54
N GLN A 155 43.72 -44.62 14.74
CA GLN A 155 44.46 -44.76 16.00
C GLN A 155 44.58 -46.22 16.46
N ASN A 156 44.18 -47.18 15.62
CA ASN A 156 44.22 -48.62 15.88
C ASN A 156 44.81 -49.41 14.70
N SER A 157 46.01 -49.08 14.23
CA SER A 157 46.77 -49.96 13.34
C SER A 157 48.15 -50.38 13.86
N ASP A 158 48.57 -49.93 15.06
CA ASP A 158 49.84 -50.32 15.70
C ASP A 158 49.63 -50.80 17.15
N LEU A 159 48.73 -51.76 17.36
CA LEU A 159 48.75 -52.61 18.54
C LEU A 159 49.27 -53.98 18.13
N ASP A 160 50.59 -54.03 17.93
CA ASP A 160 51.39 -55.26 17.89
C ASP A 160 51.21 -55.99 19.23
N LEU A 161 50.18 -56.85 19.30
CA LEU A 161 50.03 -57.84 20.36
C LEU A 161 50.91 -59.04 20.03
N HIS A 162 52.24 -58.85 20.14
CA HIS A 162 53.20 -59.94 20.24
C HIS A 162 53.52 -60.19 21.73
N PRO A 163 52.92 -61.20 22.38
CA PRO A 163 53.36 -61.63 23.71
C PRO A 163 54.53 -62.61 23.56
N GLU A 164 55.74 -62.12 23.29
CA GLU A 164 56.94 -62.92 23.48
C GLU A 164 57.53 -62.72 24.88
N ASN A 165 57.23 -63.72 25.72
CA ASN A 165 58.23 -64.57 26.37
C ASN A 165 58.91 -64.04 27.64
N THR A 166 58.52 -64.58 28.80
CA THR A 166 59.42 -64.90 29.94
C THR A 166 58.60 -65.59 31.06
N ARG A 167 58.95 -66.69 31.73
CA ARG A 167 59.98 -67.76 31.63
C ARG A 167 59.74 -68.71 32.84
N TYR A 168 60.16 -69.98 32.72
CA TYR A 168 60.32 -71.02 33.79
C TYR A 168 59.02 -71.68 34.29
N GLU A 169 58.92 -73.00 34.48
CA GLU A 169 59.82 -73.88 35.24
C GLU A 169 60.01 -75.31 34.66
N PHE A 170 61.13 -75.91 35.07
CA PHE A 170 61.55 -77.30 34.90
C PHE A 170 60.78 -78.25 35.84
N ASN A 171 60.22 -79.33 35.29
CA ASN A 171 60.53 -80.74 35.63
C ASN A 171 59.67 -81.70 34.80
#